data_AF-A0A8S0FNN2-F1
#
_entry.id   AF-A0A8S0FNN2-F1
#
_cell.length_a   1.000
_cell.length_b   1.000
_cell.length_c   1.000
_cell.angle_alpha   90.00
_cell.angle_beta   90.00
_cell.angle_gamma   90.00
#
_symmetry.space_group_name_H-M   'P 1'
#
loop_
_entity.id
_entity.type
_entity.pdbx_description
1 polymer ?
#
loop_
_entity_poly.entity_id
_entity_poly.type
_entity_poly.pdbx_seq_one_letter_code
_entity_poly.pdbx_strand_id
1 'polypeptide(L)' 'MDDLTARALKDFTARYCDAWHEEHKSWPLSEELYGVPSPCIISTTEDVVETKK' A
#
# COMPACT_ATOMS: atom_id res chain seq x y z
N MET A 1 5.68 5.50 25.60
CA MET A 1 6.45 4.32 25.14
C MET A 1 6.73 4.55 23.67
N ASP A 2 8.00 4.63 23.30
CA ASP A 2 8.41 4.67 21.90
C ASP A 2 8.35 3.27 21.31
N ASP A 3 7.36 3.03 20.46
CA ASP A 3 7.24 1.78 19.73
C ASP A 3 8.13 1.85 18.48
N LEU A 4 9.42 1.63 18.70
CA LEU A 4 10.46 1.69 17.65
C LEU A 4 10.17 0.70 16.52
N THR A 5 9.52 -0.43 16.82
CA THR A 5 9.07 -1.41 15.82
C THR A 5 7.98 -0.83 14.94
N ALA A 6 6.94 -0.22 15.52
CA ALA A 6 5.88 0.44 14.76
C ALA A 6 6.42 1.60 13.91
N ARG A 7 7.43 2.32 14.41
CA ARG A 7 8.10 3.37 13.64
C ARG A 7 8.87 2.80 12.45
N ALA A 8 9.70 1.79 12.68
CA ALA A 8 10.46 1.14 11.62
C ALA A 8 9.55 0.52 10.54
N LEU A 9 8.42 -0.05 10.95
CA LEU A 9 7.43 -0.58 10.02
C LEU A 9 6.81 0.54 9.15
N LYS A 10 6.43 1.67 9.75
CA LYS A 10 5.92 2.83 9.00
C LYS A 10 6.95 3.37 8.02
N ASP A 11 8.21 3.51 8.44
CA ASP A 11 9.29 4.01 7.60
C ASP A 11 9.63 3.03 6.46
N PHE A 12 9.46 1.72 6.68
CA PHE A 12 9.53 0.73 5.60
C PHE A 12 8.35 0.84 4.63
N THR A 13 7.11 0.91 5.12
CA THR A 13 5.91 1.05 4.27
C THR A 13 5.98 2.31 3.41
N ALA A 14 6.46 3.44 3.95
CA ALA A 14 6.65 4.66 3.18
C ALA A 14 7.60 4.45 2.00
N ARG A 15 8.80 3.91 2.26
CA ARG A 15 9.80 3.63 1.20
C ARG A 15 9.31 2.65 0.15
N TYR A 16 8.52 1.65 0.55
CA TYR A 16 7.90 0.71 -0.39
C TYR A 16 6.91 1.43 -1.33
N CYS A 17 6.02 2.25 -0.76
CA CYS A 17 5.08 3.04 -1.55
C CYS A 17 5.78 4.02 -2.48
N ASP A 18 6.85 4.69 -2.00
CA ASP A 18 7.63 5.63 -2.80
C ASP A 18 8.30 4.94 -3.98
N ALA A 19 8.98 3.81 -3.74
CA ALA A 19 9.63 3.02 -4.80
C ALA A 19 8.62 2.55 -5.86
N TRP A 20 7.44 2.08 -5.44
CA TRP A 20 6.37 1.68 -6.35
C TRP A 20 5.88 2.87 -7.18
N HIS A 21 5.72 4.03 -6.55
CA HIS A 21 5.28 5.24 -7.23
C HIS A 21 6.32 5.74 -8.24
N GLU A 22 7.60 5.61 -7.94
CA GLU A 22 8.67 5.97 -8.88
C GLU A 22 8.64 5.10 -10.13
N GLU A 23 8.45 3.78 -9.99
CA GLU A 23 8.46 2.80 -11.08
C GLU A 23 7.15 2.77 -11.89
N HIS A 24 6.00 2.72 -11.21
CA HIS A 24 4.70 2.49 -11.84
C HIS A 24 3.83 3.74 -11.97
N LYS A 25 4.22 4.86 -11.35
CA LYS A 25 3.42 6.10 -11.26
C LYS A 25 2.03 5.91 -10.62
N SER A 26 1.86 4.85 -9.83
CA SER A 26 0.63 4.51 -9.10
C SER A 26 0.94 4.21 -7.63
N TRP A 27 -0.07 3.92 -6.82
CA TRP A 27 0.13 3.26 -5.52
C TRP A 27 0.21 1.73 -5.71
N PRO A 28 0.62 0.97 -4.67
CA PRO A 28 0.69 -0.49 -4.74
C PRO A 28 -0.62 -1.13 -5.21
N LEU A 29 -0.52 -1.88 -6.30
CA LEU A 29 -1.61 -2.64 -6.89
C LEU A 29 -1.56 -4.08 -6.39
N SER A 30 -2.71 -4.62 -5.98
CA SER A 30 -2.83 -6.00 -5.49
C SER A 30 -4.02 -6.68 -6.14
N GLU A 31 -3.78 -7.77 -6.86
CA GLU A 31 -4.83 -8.65 -7.39
C GLU A 31 -5.45 -9.51 -6.27
N GLU A 32 -4.64 -9.95 -5.31
CA GLU A 32 -5.06 -10.81 -4.21
C GLU A 32 -6.08 -10.16 -3.26
N LEU A 33 -6.12 -8.83 -3.23
CA LEU A 33 -7.06 -8.06 -2.43
C LEU A 33 -8.33 -7.68 -3.21
N TYR A 34 -8.46 -8.08 -4.48
CA TYR A 34 -9.68 -7.87 -5.24
C TYR A 34 -10.88 -8.58 -4.60
N GLY A 35 -11.97 -7.85 -4.39
CA GLY A 35 -13.18 -8.36 -3.70
C GLY A 35 -13.10 -8.41 -2.17
N VAL A 36 -11.95 -8.08 -1.56
CA VAL A 36 -11.80 -8.01 -0.10
C VAL A 36 -12.02 -6.57 0.37
N PRO A 37 -13.07 -6.27 1.16
CA PRO A 37 -13.28 -4.93 1.67
C PRO A 37 -12.18 -4.54 2.66
N SER A 38 -11.44 -3.47 2.34
CA SER A 38 -10.36 -2.95 3.18
C SER A 38 -10.39 -1.42 3.20
N PRO A 39 -10.18 -0.78 4.37
CA PRO A 39 -10.13 0.67 4.48
C PRO A 39 -8.90 1.30 3.78
N CYS A 40 -7.94 0.47 3.34
CA CYS A 40 -6.74 0.91 2.63
C CYS A 40 -6.94 0.95 1.10
N ILE A 41 -8.10 0.54 0.58
CA ILE A 41 -8.38 0.58 -0.86
C ILE A 41 -8.70 2.03 -1.26
N ILE A 42 -7.91 2.57 -2.20
CA ILE A 42 -8.17 3.89 -2.80
C ILE A 42 -9.06 3.73 -4.03
N SER A 43 -8.76 2.73 -4.86
CA SER A 43 -9.45 2.49 -6.12
C SER A 43 -9.40 1.01 -6.48
N THR A 44 -10.40 0.56 -7.22
CA THR A 44 -10.47 -0.81 -7.74
C THR A 44 -10.62 -0.73 -9.26
N THR A 45 -9.72 -1.40 -9.98
CA THR A 45 -9.83 -1.64 -11.43
C THR A 45 -10.31 -3.08 -11.65
N GLU A 46 -10.47 -3.53 -12.90
CA GLU A 46 -11.11 -4.80 -13.27
C GLU A 46 -10.66 -6.02 -12.44
N ASP A 47 -9.37 -6.20 -12.21
CA ASP A 47 -8.81 -7.32 -11.42
C ASP A 47 -7.80 -6.89 -10.34
N VAL A 48 -7.49 -5.60 -10.23
CA VAL A 48 -6.48 -5.07 -9.29
C VAL A 48 -7.07 -4.01 -8.37
N VAL A 49 -6.71 -4.04 -7.08
CA VAL A 49 -6.99 -2.95 -6.14
C VAL A 49 -5.75 -2.11 -5.90
N GLU A 50 -5.90 -0.81 -6.05
CA GLU A 50 -4.91 0.18 -5.63
C GLU A 50 -5.08 0.45 -4.14
N THR A 51 -3.99 0.27 -3.39
CA THR A 51 -4.01 0.38 -1.93
C THR A 51 -2.96 1.34 -1.42
N LYS A 52 -3.30 2.05 -0.33
CA LYS A 52 -2.36 2.88 0.41
C LYS A 52 -2.65 2.77 1.91
N LYS A 53 -1.59 2.57 2.68
CA LYS A 53 -1.62 2.59 4.15
C LYS A 53 -1.15 3.92 4.72
#